data_AF-A0A4Y8PZA0-F1
#
_entry.id   AF-A0A4Y8PZA0-F1
#
_cell.length_a   1.000
_cell.length_b   1.000
_cell.length_c   1.000
_cell.angle_alpha   90.00
_cell.angle_beta   90.00
_cell.angle_gamma   90.00
#
_symmetry.space_group_name_H-M   'P 1'
#
loop_
_entity.id
_entity.type
_entity.pdbx_description
1 polymer ?
#
loop_
_entity_poly.entity_id
_entity_poly.type
_entity_poly.pdbx_seq_one_letter_code
_entity_poly.pdbx_strand_id
1 'polypeptide(L)'
;MLNPIAFSVGPIDVHWYGIILGTAALVGLLLAVREGKRFGMSPDFFMDLLLIGVPSAIVGARLYYVVFQWSDYKNNLAEIFMIWHGGIAIYGALIGAIIGAYIYTRRKGYSFWRIADICAPSLIAGQMIGRWGNFVNQEAHGGPVSESFLRDTLHLPGWIVNQMDIQGVFYHPTFLYESMWNLVGLVVLLLLRRRPFLRAGELFIGYFIWYSIGRFYVEGLRTDSLDFTGPAWLAGLMNAIWSPMKLVFEPGVLTYGGNVRISQLLSVLIVVAAIVLVVVRRKKGLAQSRYSDPLISSKSQTPAGGADPAEAERNAKGAEYDSNRVV
;
A
#
# COMPACT_ATOMS: atom_id res chain seq x y z
N MET A 1 20.72 22.36 -2.87
CA MET A 1 19.37 21.79 -2.78
C MET A 1 19.04 21.10 -4.11
N LEU A 2 18.34 19.97 -4.05
CA LEU A 2 17.88 19.24 -5.24
C LEU A 2 16.75 20.03 -5.91
N ASN A 3 16.82 20.14 -7.24
CA ASN A 3 15.71 20.66 -8.03
C ASN A 3 14.59 19.60 -8.08
N PRO A 4 13.33 19.93 -7.75
CA PRO A 4 12.20 19.01 -7.91
C PRO A 4 11.97 18.53 -9.34
N ILE A 5 12.38 19.35 -10.33
CA ILE A 5 12.34 19.01 -11.76
C ILE A 5 13.57 18.18 -12.09
N ALA A 6 13.34 16.98 -12.60
CA ALA A 6 14.40 16.07 -13.04
C ALA A 6 14.94 16.50 -14.42
N PHE A 7 14.04 16.77 -15.36
CA PHE A 7 14.34 17.32 -16.68
C PHE A 7 13.06 17.89 -17.32
N SER A 8 13.22 18.74 -18.32
CA SER A 8 12.11 19.32 -19.08
C SER A 8 12.14 18.81 -20.52
N VAL A 9 10.98 18.47 -21.07
CA VAL A 9 10.79 18.11 -22.49
C VAL A 9 9.91 19.16 -23.14
N GLY A 10 10.55 20.18 -23.72
CA GLY A 10 9.83 21.36 -24.23
C GLY A 10 9.06 22.05 -23.08
N PRO A 11 7.72 22.21 -23.18
CA PRO A 11 6.92 22.85 -22.13
C PRO A 11 6.52 21.92 -20.97
N ILE A 12 6.94 20.64 -20.99
CA ILE A 12 6.53 19.65 -19.99
C ILE A 12 7.68 19.40 -19.02
N ASP A 13 7.47 19.72 -17.75
CA ASP A 13 8.43 19.44 -16.67
C ASP A 13 8.21 18.05 -16.06
N VAL A 14 9.23 17.19 -16.17
CA VAL A 14 9.23 15.87 -15.55
C VAL A 14 9.81 15.99 -14.15
N HIS A 15 8.99 15.71 -13.15
CA HIS A 15 9.36 15.83 -11.74
C HIS A 15 9.97 14.52 -11.21
N TRP A 16 10.97 14.63 -10.33
CA TRP A 16 11.56 13.47 -9.64
C TRP A 16 10.51 12.66 -8.90
N TYR A 17 9.52 13.33 -8.29
CA TYR A 17 8.42 12.67 -7.60
C TYR A 17 7.68 11.67 -8.50
N GLY A 18 7.41 12.03 -9.76
CA GLY A 18 6.78 11.15 -10.73
C GLY A 18 7.65 9.95 -11.11
N ILE A 19 8.95 10.18 -11.32
CA ILE A 19 9.93 9.11 -11.62
C ILE A 19 10.02 8.12 -10.45
N ILE A 20 10.08 8.63 -9.22
CA ILE A 20 10.17 7.83 -7.99
C ILE A 20 8.90 7.00 -7.81
N LEU A 21 7.71 7.59 -8.01
CA LEU A 21 6.44 6.85 -7.95
C LEU A 21 6.33 5.78 -9.04
N GLY A 22 6.74 6.09 -10.28
CA GLY A 22 6.79 5.12 -11.37
C GLY A 22 7.73 3.95 -11.06
N THR A 23 8.90 4.25 -10.49
CA THR A 23 9.87 3.25 -10.03
C THR A 23 9.31 2.40 -8.89
N ALA A 24 8.64 3.01 -7.92
CA ALA A 24 7.98 2.33 -6.81
C ALA A 24 6.91 1.34 -7.31
N ALA A 25 6.09 1.77 -8.28
CA ALA A 25 5.08 0.92 -8.91
C ALA A 25 5.70 -0.25 -9.67
N LEU A 26 6.77 0.01 -10.45
CA LEU A 26 7.51 -1.02 -11.18
C LEU A 26 8.13 -2.06 -10.24
N VAL A 27 8.82 -1.62 -9.18
CA VAL A 27 9.40 -2.53 -8.18
C VAL A 27 8.31 -3.34 -7.49
N GLY A 28 7.20 -2.71 -7.11
CA GLY A 28 6.06 -3.40 -6.53
C GLY A 28 5.50 -4.49 -7.45
N LEU A 29 5.30 -4.17 -8.71
CA LEU A 29 4.85 -5.11 -9.73
C LEU A 29 5.83 -6.29 -9.90
N LEU A 30 7.13 -6.02 -10.02
CA LEU A 30 8.16 -7.06 -10.17
C LEU A 30 8.19 -8.01 -8.97
N LEU A 31 8.06 -7.47 -7.75
CA LEU A 31 7.96 -8.28 -6.53
C LEU A 31 6.70 -9.14 -6.51
N ALA A 32 5.55 -8.59 -6.92
CA ALA A 32 4.28 -9.32 -6.97
C ALA A 32 4.33 -10.44 -8.00
N VAL A 33 4.84 -10.17 -9.21
CA VAL A 33 5.04 -11.17 -10.26
C VAL A 33 6.00 -12.26 -9.80
N ARG A 34 7.14 -11.89 -9.20
CA ARG A 34 8.12 -12.86 -8.70
C ARG A 34 7.51 -13.77 -7.64
N GLU A 35 6.71 -13.21 -6.75
CA GLU A 35 6.06 -14.00 -5.71
C GLU A 35 4.91 -14.85 -6.26
N GLY A 36 4.10 -14.31 -7.16
CA GLY A 36 3.02 -15.02 -7.84
C GLY A 36 3.50 -16.21 -8.66
N LYS A 37 4.69 -16.12 -9.29
CA LYS A 37 5.33 -17.25 -9.99
C LYS A 37 5.53 -18.47 -9.09
N ARG A 38 5.81 -18.28 -7.79
CA ARG A 38 5.94 -19.38 -6.82
C ARG A 38 4.64 -20.16 -6.62
N PHE A 39 3.52 -19.55 -6.98
CA PHE A 39 2.19 -20.13 -6.92
C PHE A 39 1.61 -20.43 -8.30
N GLY A 40 2.43 -20.42 -9.36
CA GLY A 40 2.01 -20.75 -10.72
C GLY A 40 1.15 -19.67 -11.40
N MET A 41 1.16 -18.44 -10.90
CA MET A 41 0.38 -17.34 -11.49
C MET A 41 1.08 -16.70 -12.68
N SER A 42 0.31 -16.29 -13.69
CA SER A 42 0.86 -15.55 -14.83
C SER A 42 1.27 -14.13 -14.43
N PRO A 43 2.35 -13.57 -15.01
CA PRO A 43 2.70 -12.16 -14.84
C PRO A 43 1.57 -11.22 -15.24
N ASP A 44 0.83 -11.56 -16.30
CA ASP A 44 -0.29 -10.77 -16.83
C ASP A 44 -1.38 -10.53 -15.80
N PHE A 45 -1.61 -11.48 -14.88
CA PHE A 45 -2.56 -11.28 -13.80
C PHE A 45 -2.22 -10.07 -12.93
N PHE A 46 -0.93 -9.87 -12.61
CA PHE A 46 -0.49 -8.74 -11.79
C PHE A 46 -0.40 -7.45 -12.58
N MET A 47 -0.09 -7.53 -13.88
CA MET A 47 -0.18 -6.39 -14.81
C MET A 47 -1.61 -5.87 -14.89
N ASP A 48 -2.58 -6.75 -15.17
CA ASP A 48 -4.01 -6.44 -15.19
C ASP A 48 -4.48 -5.86 -13.84
N LEU A 49 -4.05 -6.48 -12.72
CA LEU A 49 -4.39 -6.01 -11.38
C LEU A 49 -3.88 -4.59 -11.15
N LEU A 50 -2.69 -4.25 -11.63
CA LEU A 50 -2.15 -2.89 -11.58
C LEU A 50 -2.95 -1.93 -12.48
N LEU A 51 -3.23 -2.34 -13.72
CA LEU A 51 -3.99 -1.55 -14.71
C LEU A 51 -5.44 -1.30 -14.30
N ILE A 52 -6.02 -2.15 -13.46
CA ILE A 52 -7.34 -1.93 -12.85
C ILE A 52 -7.21 -1.17 -11.53
N GLY A 53 -6.20 -1.51 -10.73
CA GLY A 53 -5.97 -0.95 -9.40
C GLY A 53 -5.67 0.54 -9.44
N VAL A 54 -4.79 1.00 -10.34
CA VAL A 54 -4.39 2.41 -10.44
C VAL A 54 -5.58 3.31 -10.83
N PRO A 55 -6.35 3.03 -11.90
CA PRO A 55 -7.55 3.81 -12.20
C PRO A 55 -8.60 3.75 -11.08
N SER A 56 -8.81 2.59 -10.46
CA SER A 56 -9.74 2.45 -9.33
C SER A 56 -9.32 3.31 -8.14
N ALA A 57 -8.02 3.41 -7.88
CA ALA A 57 -7.46 4.29 -6.85
C ALA A 57 -7.69 5.76 -7.18
N ILE A 58 -7.44 6.19 -8.42
CA ILE A 58 -7.67 7.59 -8.84
C ILE A 58 -9.15 7.97 -8.69
N VAL A 59 -10.05 7.11 -9.16
CA VAL A 59 -11.51 7.31 -9.03
C VAL A 59 -11.91 7.37 -7.55
N GLY A 60 -11.44 6.43 -6.73
CA GLY A 60 -11.72 6.41 -5.30
C GLY A 60 -11.19 7.66 -4.58
N ALA A 61 -9.97 8.09 -4.91
CA ALA A 61 -9.34 9.28 -4.35
C ALA A 61 -10.16 10.54 -4.61
N ARG A 62 -10.66 10.67 -5.85
CA ARG A 62 -11.47 11.81 -6.28
C ARG A 62 -12.84 11.81 -5.64
N LEU A 63 -13.55 10.68 -5.71
CA LEU A 63 -14.89 10.56 -5.12
C LEU A 63 -14.87 10.84 -3.62
N TYR A 64 -13.88 10.29 -2.90
CA TYR A 64 -13.72 10.57 -1.48
C TYR A 64 -13.53 12.06 -1.23
N TYR A 65 -12.61 12.72 -1.92
CA TYR A 65 -12.37 14.15 -1.74
C TYR A 65 -13.64 14.99 -1.98
N VAL A 66 -14.35 14.73 -3.08
CA VAL A 66 -15.57 15.44 -3.46
C VAL A 66 -16.68 15.27 -2.43
N VAL A 67 -16.83 14.07 -1.85
CA VAL A 67 -17.85 13.83 -0.81
C VAL A 67 -17.58 14.66 0.44
N PHE A 68 -16.31 14.79 0.86
CA PHE A 68 -15.95 15.59 2.04
C PHE A 68 -15.90 17.10 1.77
N GLN A 69 -15.76 17.51 0.51
CA GLN A 69 -15.78 18.92 0.08
C GLN A 69 -17.01 19.25 -0.77
N TRP A 70 -18.15 18.61 -0.50
CA TRP A 70 -19.35 18.71 -1.35
C TRP A 70 -19.86 20.15 -1.56
N SER A 71 -19.64 21.03 -0.57
CA SER A 71 -19.98 22.46 -0.65
C SER A 71 -19.40 23.15 -1.86
N ASP A 72 -18.22 22.72 -2.30
CA ASP A 72 -17.43 23.36 -3.34
C ASP A 72 -17.89 22.90 -4.73
N TYR A 73 -18.39 21.67 -4.83
CA TYR A 73 -18.77 21.03 -6.09
C TYR A 73 -20.26 21.14 -6.44
N LYS A 74 -21.14 21.36 -5.45
CA LYS A 74 -22.61 21.34 -5.64
C LYS A 74 -23.12 22.29 -6.73
N ASN A 75 -22.39 23.37 -7.01
CA ASN A 75 -22.76 24.39 -7.99
C ASN A 75 -22.07 24.20 -9.36
N ASN A 76 -21.06 23.31 -9.45
CA ASN A 76 -20.35 23.02 -10.69
C ASN A 76 -19.89 21.55 -10.75
N LEU A 77 -20.81 20.66 -11.13
CA LEU A 77 -20.54 19.22 -11.14
C LEU A 77 -19.47 18.79 -12.15
N ALA A 78 -19.15 19.62 -13.15
CA ALA A 78 -18.09 19.32 -14.10
C ALA A 78 -16.70 19.26 -13.44
N GLU A 79 -16.50 20.06 -12.37
CA GLU A 79 -15.24 20.08 -11.62
C GLU A 79 -14.93 18.76 -10.93
N ILE A 80 -15.93 17.90 -10.70
CA ILE A 80 -15.73 16.55 -10.13
C ILE A 80 -14.75 15.72 -10.97
N PHE A 81 -14.74 15.88 -12.29
CA PHE A 81 -13.87 15.12 -13.18
C PHE A 81 -12.49 15.74 -13.41
N MET A 82 -12.30 17.00 -12.99
CA MET A 82 -11.08 17.76 -13.25
C MET A 82 -9.98 17.44 -12.23
N ILE A 83 -9.42 16.23 -12.33
CA ILE A 83 -8.36 15.74 -11.42
C ILE A 83 -7.07 16.56 -11.46
N TRP A 84 -6.85 17.32 -12.54
CA TRP A 84 -5.69 18.21 -12.70
C TRP A 84 -5.77 19.49 -11.86
N HIS A 85 -6.93 19.83 -11.31
CA HIS A 85 -7.07 20.92 -10.32
C HIS A 85 -6.68 20.49 -8.89
N GLY A 86 -6.12 19.29 -8.72
CA GLY A 86 -5.83 18.72 -7.40
C GLY A 86 -7.07 18.13 -6.75
N GLY A 87 -7.08 18.01 -5.42
CA GLY A 87 -8.20 17.45 -4.66
C GLY A 87 -8.28 15.92 -4.76
N ILE A 88 -7.23 15.25 -4.30
CA ILE A 88 -7.13 13.79 -4.19
C ILE A 88 -6.92 13.40 -2.73
N ALA A 89 -7.72 12.46 -2.23
CA ALA A 89 -7.61 11.97 -0.86
C ALA A 89 -7.00 10.56 -0.84
N ILE A 90 -5.90 10.39 -0.09
CA ILE A 90 -5.19 9.10 0.00
C ILE A 90 -6.07 7.96 0.54
N TYR A 91 -6.98 8.25 1.48
CA TYR A 91 -7.94 7.27 1.98
C TYR A 91 -8.88 6.77 0.89
N GLY A 92 -9.36 7.67 0.04
CA GLY A 92 -10.14 7.32 -1.15
C GLY A 92 -9.35 6.47 -2.13
N ALA A 93 -8.07 6.78 -2.33
CA ALA A 93 -7.19 5.99 -3.20
C ALA A 93 -7.05 4.55 -2.71
N LEU A 94 -6.83 4.36 -1.40
CA LEU A 94 -6.71 3.05 -0.78
C LEU A 94 -8.02 2.26 -0.88
N ILE A 95 -9.16 2.88 -0.58
CA ILE A 95 -10.49 2.25 -0.68
C ILE A 95 -10.77 1.82 -2.12
N GLY A 96 -10.57 2.72 -3.09
CA GLY A 96 -10.75 2.46 -4.51
C GLY A 96 -9.86 1.31 -5.01
N ALA A 97 -8.57 1.31 -4.64
CA ALA A 97 -7.63 0.24 -4.98
C ALA A 97 -8.06 -1.11 -4.41
N ILE A 98 -8.48 -1.17 -3.14
CA ILE A 98 -8.95 -2.41 -2.49
C ILE A 98 -10.21 -2.94 -3.16
N ILE A 99 -11.18 -2.08 -3.47
CA ILE A 99 -12.42 -2.47 -4.16
C ILE A 99 -12.11 -3.00 -5.56
N GLY A 100 -11.29 -2.29 -6.33
CA GLY A 100 -10.87 -2.71 -7.67
C GLY A 100 -10.15 -4.06 -7.65
N ALA A 101 -9.21 -4.24 -6.72
CA ALA A 101 -8.50 -5.50 -6.52
C ALA A 101 -9.45 -6.63 -6.10
N TYR A 102 -10.37 -6.36 -5.17
CA TYR A 102 -11.36 -7.35 -4.73
C TYR A 102 -12.24 -7.81 -5.89
N ILE A 103 -12.81 -6.88 -6.67
CA ILE A 103 -13.65 -7.22 -7.82
C ILE A 103 -12.86 -8.01 -8.86
N TYR A 104 -11.65 -7.57 -9.22
CA TYR A 104 -10.82 -8.25 -10.22
C TYR A 104 -10.42 -9.66 -9.78
N THR A 105 -9.89 -9.81 -8.56
CA THR A 105 -9.44 -11.10 -8.03
C THR A 105 -10.58 -12.12 -7.96
N ARG A 106 -11.76 -11.69 -7.50
CA ARG A 106 -12.97 -12.52 -7.48
C ARG A 106 -13.46 -12.85 -8.89
N ARG A 107 -13.42 -11.91 -9.84
CA ARG A 107 -13.75 -12.16 -11.25
C ARG A 107 -12.79 -13.15 -11.92
N LYS A 108 -11.54 -13.25 -11.48
CA LYS A 108 -10.58 -14.27 -11.98
C LYS A 108 -10.65 -15.60 -11.19
N GLY A 109 -11.55 -15.70 -10.21
CA GLY A 109 -11.78 -16.93 -9.44
C GLY A 109 -10.77 -17.17 -8.31
N TYR A 110 -9.96 -16.17 -7.94
CA TYR A 110 -8.98 -16.30 -6.87
C TYR A 110 -9.50 -15.74 -5.54
N SER A 111 -8.95 -16.24 -4.44
CA SER A 111 -9.18 -15.67 -3.11
C SER A 111 -8.49 -14.31 -2.99
N PHE A 112 -9.27 -13.26 -2.70
CA PHE A 112 -8.74 -11.91 -2.46
C PHE A 112 -7.62 -11.93 -1.42
N TRP A 113 -7.82 -12.63 -0.29
CA TRP A 113 -6.85 -12.69 0.79
C TRP A 113 -5.51 -13.29 0.38
N ARG A 114 -5.52 -14.30 -0.48
CA ARG A 114 -4.29 -14.93 -0.98
C ARG A 114 -3.53 -13.99 -1.92
N ILE A 115 -4.24 -13.27 -2.79
CA ILE A 115 -3.62 -12.29 -3.68
C ILE A 115 -3.12 -11.08 -2.89
N ALA A 116 -3.89 -10.60 -1.91
CA ALA A 116 -3.50 -9.50 -1.04
C ALA A 116 -2.22 -9.84 -0.24
N ASP A 117 -2.08 -11.07 0.26
CA ASP A 117 -0.85 -11.51 0.90
C ASP A 117 0.34 -11.50 -0.07
N ILE A 118 0.16 -11.96 -1.30
CA ILE A 118 1.22 -11.95 -2.33
C ILE A 118 1.67 -10.50 -2.61
N CYS A 119 0.73 -9.56 -2.65
CA CYS A 119 1.01 -8.16 -2.92
C CYS A 119 1.55 -7.38 -1.69
N ALA A 120 1.41 -7.88 -0.47
CA ALA A 120 1.78 -7.14 0.74
C ALA A 120 3.26 -6.69 0.78
N PRO A 121 4.26 -7.53 0.42
CA PRO A 121 5.65 -7.09 0.28
C PRO A 121 5.85 -6.01 -0.78
N SER A 122 5.07 -6.05 -1.87
CA SER A 122 5.13 -5.05 -2.94
C SER A 122 4.63 -3.68 -2.47
N LEU A 123 3.57 -3.66 -1.66
CA LEU A 123 3.01 -2.41 -1.13
C LEU A 123 4.01 -1.69 -0.23
N ILE A 124 4.62 -2.39 0.72
CA ILE A 124 5.59 -1.78 1.64
C ILE A 124 6.89 -1.36 0.92
N ALA A 125 7.31 -2.10 -0.11
CA ALA A 125 8.42 -1.69 -0.96
C ALA A 125 8.10 -0.41 -1.75
N GLY A 126 6.88 -0.30 -2.26
CA GLY A 126 6.40 0.92 -2.90
C GLY A 126 6.40 2.13 -1.95
N GLN A 127 5.94 1.95 -0.71
CA GLN A 127 6.00 3.00 0.31
C GLN A 127 7.43 3.41 0.66
N MET A 128 8.33 2.44 0.83
CA MET A 128 9.75 2.68 1.09
C MET A 128 10.39 3.56 0.01
N ILE A 129 10.13 3.28 -1.26
CA ILE A 129 10.68 4.05 -2.38
C ILE A 129 9.97 5.40 -2.50
N GLY A 130 8.65 5.43 -2.37
CA GLY A 130 7.84 6.64 -2.51
C GLY A 130 8.22 7.76 -1.54
N ARG A 131 8.69 7.41 -0.33
CA ARG A 131 9.16 8.40 0.67
C ARG A 131 10.32 9.27 0.18
N TRP A 132 11.14 8.78 -0.75
CA TRP A 132 12.20 9.58 -1.34
C TRP A 132 11.67 10.71 -2.22
N GLY A 133 10.42 10.63 -2.69
CA GLY A 133 9.76 11.76 -3.33
C GLY A 133 9.58 12.94 -2.38
N ASN A 134 9.21 12.66 -1.12
CA ASN A 134 9.05 13.70 -0.09
C ASN A 134 10.40 14.39 0.23
N PHE A 135 11.49 13.64 0.21
CA PHE A 135 12.85 14.18 0.39
C PHE A 135 13.24 15.16 -0.73
N VAL A 136 12.98 14.81 -1.98
CA VAL A 136 13.31 15.69 -3.12
C VAL A 136 12.45 16.95 -3.10
N ASN A 137 11.17 16.83 -2.73
CA ASN A 137 10.24 17.95 -2.64
C ASN A 137 10.35 18.76 -1.33
N GLN A 138 11.18 18.34 -0.38
CA GLN A 138 11.30 18.95 0.95
C GLN A 138 9.94 19.09 1.69
N GLU A 139 9.11 18.05 1.61
CA GLU A 139 7.78 18.04 2.23
C GLU A 139 7.65 16.91 3.26
N ALA A 140 6.60 16.98 4.09
CA ALA A 140 6.24 15.96 5.08
C ALA A 140 7.36 15.59 6.07
N HIS A 141 8.30 16.51 6.30
CA HIS A 141 9.39 16.39 7.29
C HIS A 141 8.87 16.50 8.73
N GLY A 142 9.71 16.18 9.72
CA GLY A 142 9.36 16.33 11.13
C GLY A 142 9.59 17.76 11.64
N GLY A 143 9.59 17.93 12.95
CA GLY A 143 9.89 19.21 13.61
C GLY A 143 11.32 19.70 13.41
N PRO A 144 11.59 21.00 13.70
CA PRO A 144 12.92 21.57 13.64
C PRO A 144 13.91 20.86 14.57
N VAL A 145 15.17 20.77 14.14
CA VAL A 145 16.28 20.19 14.89
C VAL A 145 17.58 20.95 14.65
N SER A 146 18.59 20.71 15.48
CA SER A 146 19.93 21.22 15.20
C SER A 146 20.60 20.44 14.07
N GLU A 147 21.51 21.11 13.36
CA GLU A 147 22.38 20.44 12.39
C GLU A 147 23.24 19.35 13.05
N SER A 148 23.75 19.61 14.26
CA SER A 148 24.52 18.65 15.05
C SER A 148 23.73 17.38 15.36
N PHE A 149 22.42 17.47 15.56
CA PHE A 149 21.59 16.27 15.74
C PHE A 149 21.62 15.39 14.48
N LEU A 150 21.56 16.00 13.29
CA LEU A 150 21.60 15.27 12.03
C LEU A 150 22.98 14.67 11.73
N ARG A 151 24.06 15.39 12.05
CA ARG A 151 25.45 14.98 11.76
C ARG A 151 26.04 14.07 12.83
N ASP A 152 25.90 14.42 14.10
CA ASP A 152 26.62 13.79 15.21
C ASP A 152 25.77 12.72 15.91
N THR A 153 24.46 12.91 16.01
CA THR A 153 23.56 11.89 16.61
C THR A 153 23.14 10.86 15.57
N LEU A 154 22.62 11.32 14.41
CA LEU A 154 22.13 10.42 13.37
C LEU A 154 23.19 9.99 12.35
N HIS A 155 24.39 10.59 12.37
CA HIS A 155 25.48 10.23 11.47
C HIS A 155 25.09 10.28 9.98
N LEU A 156 24.25 11.26 9.61
CA LEU A 156 23.74 11.35 8.25
C LEU A 156 24.79 11.93 7.29
N PRO A 157 24.84 11.42 6.04
CA PRO A 157 25.71 11.98 5.03
C PRO A 157 25.28 13.39 4.66
N GLY A 158 26.27 14.24 4.32
CA GLY A 158 26.05 15.68 4.11
C GLY A 158 24.97 16.01 3.08
N TRP A 159 24.79 15.20 2.03
CA TRP A 159 23.75 15.45 1.02
C TRP A 159 22.32 15.29 1.56
N ILE A 160 22.10 14.45 2.58
CA ILE A 160 20.79 14.37 3.26
C ILE A 160 20.64 15.59 4.15
N VAL A 161 21.64 15.90 4.97
CA VAL A 161 21.61 17.03 5.90
C VAL A 161 21.34 18.34 5.16
N ASN A 162 22.06 18.60 4.08
CA ASN A 162 21.93 19.81 3.26
C ASN A 162 20.58 19.91 2.55
N GLN A 163 19.89 18.80 2.31
CA GLN A 163 18.55 18.79 1.72
C GLN A 163 17.46 18.91 2.79
N MET A 164 17.75 18.56 4.05
CA MET A 164 16.87 18.80 5.19
C MET A 164 16.96 20.21 5.75
N ASP A 165 17.88 21.04 5.23
CA ASP A 165 17.88 22.48 5.40
C ASP A 165 16.82 23.09 4.48
N ILE A 166 15.76 23.63 5.09
CA ILE A 166 14.68 24.32 4.40
C ILE A 166 14.68 25.75 4.91
N GLN A 167 15.16 26.66 4.06
CA GLN A 167 15.24 28.10 4.35
C GLN A 167 16.05 28.45 5.62
N GLY A 168 17.13 27.70 5.90
CA GLY A 168 18.02 27.93 7.05
C GLY A 168 17.60 27.20 8.32
N VAL A 169 16.56 26.37 8.28
CA VAL A 169 16.09 25.55 9.41
C VAL A 169 16.23 24.07 9.04
N PHE A 170 16.89 23.31 9.91
CA PHE A 170 17.03 21.86 9.74
C PHE A 170 15.84 21.13 10.34
N TYR A 171 15.37 20.09 9.66
CA TYR A 171 14.23 19.30 10.09
C TYR A 171 14.56 17.81 10.24
N HIS A 172 13.80 17.12 11.08
CA HIS A 172 13.86 15.66 11.16
C HIS A 172 13.54 15.01 9.80
N PRO A 173 14.41 14.11 9.27
CA PRO A 173 14.18 13.39 8.02
C PRO A 173 13.20 12.23 8.21
N THR A 174 11.93 12.54 8.44
CA THR A 174 10.84 11.54 8.57
C THR A 174 10.76 10.61 7.36
N PHE A 175 11.07 11.10 6.16
CA PHE A 175 11.17 10.27 4.96
C PHE A 175 12.12 9.08 5.17
N LEU A 176 13.26 9.31 5.83
CA LEU A 176 14.28 8.29 6.06
C LEU A 176 13.83 7.33 7.16
N TYR A 177 13.24 7.86 8.24
CA TYR A 177 12.68 7.02 9.32
C TYR A 177 11.61 6.08 8.78
N GLU A 178 10.68 6.59 7.96
CA GLU A 178 9.65 5.76 7.32
C GLU A 178 10.23 4.80 6.29
N SER A 179 11.22 5.23 5.49
CA SER A 179 11.89 4.35 4.53
C SER A 179 12.58 3.18 5.22
N MET A 180 13.32 3.43 6.31
CA MET A 180 14.00 2.40 7.09
C MET A 180 13.01 1.48 7.82
N TRP A 181 11.94 2.05 8.39
CA TRP A 181 10.87 1.25 8.99
C TRP A 181 10.19 0.32 7.98
N ASN A 182 9.95 0.82 6.76
CA ASN A 182 9.38 0.03 5.67
C ASN A 182 10.37 -1.04 5.16
N LEU A 183 11.67 -0.76 5.15
CA LEU A 183 12.69 -1.75 4.82
C LEU A 183 12.70 -2.90 5.84
N VAL A 184 12.71 -2.58 7.13
CA VAL A 184 12.62 -3.60 8.20
C VAL A 184 11.32 -4.38 8.07
N GLY A 185 10.20 -3.70 7.82
CA GLY A 185 8.91 -4.32 7.58
C GLY A 185 8.89 -5.26 6.39
N LEU A 186 9.51 -4.87 5.28
CA LEU A 186 9.67 -5.71 4.10
C LEU A 186 10.41 -6.99 4.48
N VAL A 187 11.55 -6.89 5.17
CA VAL A 187 12.30 -8.06 5.65
C VAL A 187 11.43 -8.94 6.55
N VAL A 188 10.73 -8.35 7.52
CA VAL A 188 9.83 -9.07 8.43
C VAL A 188 8.73 -9.82 7.67
N LEU A 189 8.08 -9.19 6.70
CA LEU A 189 7.05 -9.85 5.88
C LEU A 189 7.65 -10.97 5.02
N LEU A 190 8.83 -10.77 4.43
CA LEU A 190 9.53 -11.79 3.64
C LEU A 190 10.00 -12.99 4.48
N LEU A 191 10.24 -12.80 5.78
CA LEU A 191 10.52 -13.88 6.74
C LEU A 191 9.23 -14.55 7.23
N LEU A 192 8.21 -13.77 7.56
CA LEU A 192 6.92 -14.25 8.08
C LEU A 192 6.20 -15.14 7.07
N ARG A 193 6.24 -14.77 5.78
CA ARG A 193 5.64 -15.57 4.70
C ARG A 193 6.21 -16.98 4.54
N ARG A 194 7.39 -17.25 5.10
CA ARG A 194 8.01 -18.59 5.09
C ARG A 194 7.57 -19.45 6.27
N ARG A 195 6.78 -18.91 7.21
CA ARG A 195 6.37 -19.62 8.41
C ARG A 195 5.12 -20.47 8.15
N PRO A 196 5.08 -21.73 8.60
CA PRO A 196 3.99 -22.67 8.30
C PRO A 196 2.67 -22.34 9.00
N PHE A 197 2.70 -21.51 10.05
CA PHE A 197 1.52 -21.11 10.81
C PHE A 197 0.70 -20.00 10.14
N LEU A 198 1.24 -19.36 9.10
CA LEU A 198 0.64 -18.18 8.49
C LEU A 198 -0.57 -18.57 7.63
N ARG A 199 -1.73 -17.98 7.93
CA ARG A 199 -2.98 -18.24 7.20
C ARG A 199 -3.28 -17.15 6.17
N ALA A 200 -4.13 -17.47 5.20
CA ALA A 200 -4.50 -16.57 4.12
C ALA A 200 -5.12 -15.26 4.64
N GLY A 201 -4.51 -14.13 4.26
CA GLY A 201 -4.83 -12.76 4.64
C GLY A 201 -4.00 -12.23 5.80
N GLU A 202 -3.29 -13.08 6.54
CA GLU A 202 -2.54 -12.64 7.73
C GLU A 202 -1.26 -11.90 7.38
N LEU A 203 -0.65 -12.14 6.21
CA LEU A 203 0.52 -11.38 5.78
C LEU A 203 0.13 -9.94 5.43
N PHE A 204 -0.99 -9.79 4.71
CA PHE A 204 -1.55 -8.49 4.37
C PHE A 204 -2.05 -7.72 5.59
N ILE A 205 -2.70 -8.39 6.53
CA ILE A 205 -3.09 -7.76 7.81
C ILE A 205 -1.83 -7.40 8.63
N GLY A 206 -0.82 -8.26 8.64
CA GLY A 206 0.47 -8.00 9.28
C GLY A 206 1.16 -6.76 8.71
N TYR A 207 1.07 -6.53 7.40
CA TYR A 207 1.52 -5.29 6.75
C TYR A 207 0.82 -4.05 7.34
N PHE A 208 -0.51 -4.07 7.47
CA PHE A 208 -1.25 -2.94 8.09
C PHE A 208 -0.86 -2.69 9.54
N ILE A 209 -0.65 -3.76 10.32
CA ILE A 209 -0.16 -3.64 11.70
C ILE A 209 1.22 -2.97 11.71
N TRP A 210 2.15 -3.49 10.89
CA TRP A 210 3.52 -2.96 10.82
C TRP A 210 3.55 -1.49 10.41
N TYR A 211 2.84 -1.14 9.35
CA TYR A 211 2.74 0.24 8.87
C TYR A 211 2.13 1.15 9.92
N SER A 212 1.06 0.73 10.58
CA SER A 212 0.38 1.54 11.61
C SER A 212 1.27 1.80 12.83
N ILE A 213 2.08 0.83 13.23
CA ILE A 213 3.06 1.02 14.31
C ILE A 213 4.07 2.12 13.93
N GLY A 214 4.69 2.01 12.75
CA GLY A 214 5.64 3.03 12.28
C GLY A 214 4.98 4.40 12.12
N ARG A 215 3.78 4.43 11.55
CA ARG A 215 2.98 5.64 11.37
C ARG A 215 2.70 6.32 12.70
N PHE A 216 2.36 5.58 13.75
CA PHE A 216 2.11 6.14 15.08
C PHE A 216 3.33 6.88 15.64
N TYR A 217 4.51 6.27 15.56
CA TYR A 217 5.72 6.85 16.14
C TYR A 217 6.26 8.03 15.32
N VAL A 218 6.33 7.89 13.99
CA VAL A 218 6.82 8.98 13.13
C VAL A 218 5.87 10.17 13.12
N GLU A 219 4.55 9.94 13.19
CA GLU A 219 3.58 11.04 13.26
C GLU A 219 3.79 11.93 14.48
N GLY A 220 4.24 11.36 15.60
CA GLY A 220 4.54 12.16 16.80
C GLY A 220 5.69 13.15 16.60
N LEU A 221 6.53 12.97 15.57
CA LEU A 221 7.61 13.89 15.20
C LEU A 221 7.16 14.98 14.22
N ARG A 222 5.99 14.82 13.60
CA ARG A 222 5.49 15.71 12.55
C ARG A 222 4.82 16.95 13.14
N THR A 223 4.90 18.05 12.41
CA THR A 223 4.29 19.33 12.76
C THR A 223 2.98 19.56 12.01
N ASP A 224 2.81 18.95 10.84
CA ASP A 224 1.69 19.12 9.93
C ASP A 224 0.55 18.09 10.15
N SER A 225 0.48 17.46 11.32
CA SER A 225 -0.60 16.51 11.59
C SER A 225 -1.92 17.22 11.83
N LEU A 226 -2.97 16.62 11.30
CA LEU A 226 -4.33 16.90 11.74
C LEU A 226 -4.51 16.43 13.18
N ASP A 227 -4.96 17.34 14.04
CA ASP A 227 -5.24 17.08 15.45
C ASP A 227 -6.60 17.63 15.86
N PHE A 228 -7.13 17.08 16.95
CA PHE A 228 -8.40 17.48 17.54
C PHE A 228 -8.32 17.46 19.07
N THR A 229 -9.26 18.16 19.72
CA THR A 229 -9.38 18.17 21.18
C THR A 229 -10.19 16.98 21.65
N GLY A 230 -9.50 15.94 22.11
CA GLY A 230 -10.08 14.77 22.74
C GLY A 230 -10.04 14.80 24.27
N PRO A 231 -10.65 13.82 24.95
CA PRO A 231 -10.58 13.68 26.40
C PRO A 231 -9.15 13.55 26.92
N ALA A 232 -8.88 14.07 28.13
CA ALA A 232 -7.53 14.06 28.73
C ALA A 232 -6.93 12.65 28.87
N TRP A 233 -7.75 11.64 29.18
CA TRP A 233 -7.28 10.26 29.29
C TRP A 233 -6.78 9.71 27.94
N LEU A 234 -7.39 10.12 26.83
CA LEU A 234 -7.01 9.66 25.49
C LEU A 234 -5.68 10.29 25.08
N ALA A 235 -5.52 11.60 25.29
CA ALA A 235 -4.25 12.28 25.08
C ALA A 235 -3.14 11.69 25.97
N GLY A 236 -3.44 11.43 27.24
CA GLY A 236 -2.53 10.75 28.17
C GLY A 236 -2.09 9.37 27.69
N LEU A 237 -3.03 8.56 27.17
CA LEU A 237 -2.73 7.26 26.59
C LEU A 237 -1.82 7.37 25.36
N MET A 238 -2.13 8.26 24.40
CA MET A 238 -1.32 8.44 23.21
C MET A 238 0.11 8.89 23.57
N ASN A 239 0.22 9.84 24.51
CA ASN A 239 1.51 10.30 25.02
C ASN A 239 2.29 9.21 25.76
N ALA A 240 1.61 8.35 26.52
CA ALA A 240 2.25 7.23 27.22
C ALA A 240 2.82 6.20 26.23
N ILE A 241 2.06 5.83 25.19
CA ILE A 241 2.53 4.89 24.16
C ILE A 241 3.70 5.50 23.38
N TRP A 242 3.68 6.81 23.10
CA TRP A 242 4.75 7.50 22.38
C TRP A 242 5.98 7.82 23.24
N SER A 243 5.86 7.77 24.58
CA SER A 243 6.91 8.18 25.52
C SER A 243 8.31 7.58 25.32
N PRO A 244 8.50 6.34 24.81
CA PRO A 244 9.84 5.81 24.53
C PRO A 244 10.64 6.66 23.54
N MET A 245 9.97 7.39 22.64
CA MET A 245 10.64 8.26 21.67
C MET A 245 11.35 9.44 22.33
N LYS A 246 10.94 9.85 23.54
CA LYS A 246 11.53 10.98 24.28
C LYS A 246 12.99 10.76 24.68
N LEU A 247 13.49 9.53 24.57
CA LEU A 247 14.91 9.23 24.80
C LEU A 247 15.82 9.88 23.75
N VAL A 248 15.32 10.09 22.53
CA VAL A 248 16.11 10.58 21.39
C VAL A 248 15.44 11.77 20.69
N PHE A 249 14.13 11.90 20.80
CA PHE A 249 13.34 12.83 20.01
C PHE A 249 12.43 13.72 20.85
N GLU A 250 12.21 14.94 20.37
CA GLU A 250 11.17 15.82 20.88
C GLU A 250 9.87 15.64 20.09
N PRO A 251 8.70 15.71 20.73
CA PRO A 251 7.43 15.65 20.03
C PRO A 251 7.26 16.88 19.13
N GLY A 252 6.76 16.67 17.92
CA GLY A 252 6.35 17.74 17.03
C GLY A 252 5.22 18.56 17.64
N VAL A 253 5.10 19.82 17.20
CA VAL A 253 4.04 20.74 17.64
C VAL A 253 2.69 20.32 17.05
N LEU A 254 1.61 20.53 17.80
CA LEU A 254 0.23 20.35 17.36
C LEU A 254 -0.27 21.67 16.77
N THR A 255 -0.59 21.67 15.47
CA THR A 255 -0.83 22.92 14.72
C THR A 255 -2.25 23.44 14.89
N TYR A 256 -3.25 22.58 15.08
CA TYR A 256 -4.66 22.97 15.13
C TYR A 256 -5.21 23.15 16.56
N GLY A 257 -4.32 23.23 17.56
CA GLY A 257 -4.69 23.51 18.96
C GLY A 257 -5.38 22.37 19.71
N GLY A 258 -5.37 21.16 19.13
CA GLY A 258 -5.86 19.94 19.75
C GLY A 258 -4.84 19.30 20.70
N ASN A 259 -5.15 18.08 21.14
CA ASN A 259 -4.30 17.29 22.03
C ASN A 259 -4.09 15.83 21.56
N VAL A 260 -4.73 15.43 20.46
CA VAL A 260 -4.61 14.09 19.88
C VAL A 260 -4.44 14.19 18.36
N ARG A 261 -3.37 13.59 17.84
CA ARG A 261 -3.14 13.45 16.39
C ARG A 261 -4.07 12.39 15.81
N ILE A 262 -4.84 12.73 14.79
CA ILE A 262 -5.81 11.82 14.15
C ILE A 262 -5.10 10.56 13.61
N SER A 263 -3.96 10.72 12.95
CA SER A 263 -3.17 9.60 12.41
C SER A 263 -2.67 8.64 13.51
N GLN A 264 -2.33 9.14 14.70
CA GLN A 264 -1.91 8.29 15.82
C GLN A 264 -3.08 7.46 16.34
N LEU A 265 -4.23 8.11 16.57
CA LEU A 265 -5.44 7.42 17.00
C LEU A 265 -5.87 6.36 15.97
N LEU A 266 -5.90 6.73 14.69
CA LEU A 266 -6.26 5.81 13.61
C LEU A 266 -5.31 4.62 13.54
N SER A 267 -4.01 4.84 13.75
CA SER A 267 -3.01 3.77 13.77
C SER A 267 -3.30 2.74 14.87
N VAL A 268 -3.63 3.20 16.09
CA VAL A 268 -4.01 2.30 17.20
C VAL A 268 -5.29 1.54 16.87
N LEU A 269 -6.30 2.22 16.34
CA LEU A 269 -7.57 1.59 15.94
C LEU A 269 -7.37 0.53 14.85
N ILE A 270 -6.52 0.79 13.85
CA ILE A 270 -6.19 -0.17 12.79
C ILE A 270 -5.48 -1.39 13.38
N VAL A 271 -4.53 -1.22 14.29
CA VAL A 271 -3.83 -2.35 14.94
C VAL A 271 -4.83 -3.22 15.71
N VAL A 272 -5.71 -2.61 16.52
CA VAL A 272 -6.73 -3.35 17.29
C VAL A 272 -7.69 -4.08 16.33
N ALA A 273 -8.21 -3.38 15.32
CA ALA A 273 -9.12 -3.96 14.33
C ALA A 273 -8.47 -5.12 13.55
N ALA A 274 -7.19 -4.97 13.18
CA ALA A 274 -6.41 -6.00 12.51
C ALA A 274 -6.22 -7.25 13.37
N ILE A 275 -5.88 -7.09 14.65
CA ILE A 275 -5.72 -8.20 15.60
C ILE A 275 -7.07 -8.92 15.78
N VAL A 276 -8.15 -8.17 16.02
CA VAL A 276 -9.51 -8.72 16.14
C VAL A 276 -9.90 -9.48 14.88
N LEU A 277 -9.62 -8.93 13.69
CA LEU A 277 -9.90 -9.56 12.41
C LEU A 277 -9.18 -10.91 12.27
N VAL A 278 -7.88 -10.98 12.61
CA VAL A 278 -7.12 -12.24 12.60
C VAL A 278 -7.74 -13.25 13.55
N VAL A 279 -8.00 -12.87 14.81
CA VAL A 279 -8.56 -13.76 15.84
C VAL A 279 -9.93 -14.30 15.42
N VAL A 280 -10.82 -13.42 14.96
CA VAL A 280 -12.18 -13.79 14.52
C VAL A 280 -12.11 -14.71 13.31
N ARG A 281 -11.28 -14.41 12.31
CA ARG A 281 -11.14 -15.25 11.12
C ARG A 281 -10.56 -16.63 11.45
N ARG A 282 -9.63 -16.72 12.40
CA ARG A 282 -9.12 -18.01 12.88
C ARG A 282 -10.21 -18.82 13.60
N LYS A 283 -10.93 -18.20 14.54
CA LYS A 283 -11.98 -18.87 15.35
C LYS A 283 -13.18 -19.32 14.52
N LYS A 284 -13.63 -18.49 13.57
CA LYS A 284 -14.76 -18.82 12.67
C LYS A 284 -14.36 -19.74 11.52
N GLY A 285 -13.09 -20.16 11.42
CA GLY A 285 -12.63 -20.99 10.32
C GLY A 285 -12.69 -20.30 8.95
N LEU A 286 -12.61 -18.96 8.90
CA LEU A 286 -12.60 -18.17 7.65
C LEU A 286 -11.18 -18.05 7.04
N ALA A 287 -10.19 -18.67 7.68
CA ALA A 287 -8.79 -18.69 7.26
C ALA A 287 -8.25 -20.13 7.34
N GLN A 288 -8.93 -21.07 6.66
CA GLN A 288 -8.50 -22.47 6.61
C GLN A 288 -7.26 -22.65 5.74
N SER A 289 -7.20 -21.95 4.61
CA SER A 289 -6.04 -21.98 3.75
C SER A 289 -4.86 -21.29 4.41
N ARG A 290 -3.70 -21.92 4.32
CA ARG A 290 -2.42 -21.34 4.70
C ARG A 290 -1.92 -20.44 3.60
N TYR A 291 -0.94 -19.59 3.91
CA TYR A 291 -0.26 -18.79 2.90
C TYR A 291 0.49 -19.68 1.88
N SER A 292 1.07 -20.79 2.33
CA SER A 292 1.89 -21.69 1.50
C SER A 292 1.09 -22.64 0.60
N ASP A 293 -0.23 -22.76 0.80
CA ASP A 293 -1.03 -23.72 0.02
C ASP A 293 -1.05 -23.34 -1.46
N PRO A 294 -1.24 -24.30 -2.39
CA PRO A 294 -1.42 -24.00 -3.80
C PRO A 294 -2.57 -23.01 -4.05
N LEU A 295 -2.39 -22.12 -5.03
CA LEU A 295 -3.44 -21.20 -5.46
C LEU A 295 -4.27 -21.84 -6.57
N ILE A 296 -5.52 -22.17 -6.26
CA ILE A 296 -6.46 -22.79 -7.19
C ILE A 296 -7.54 -21.78 -7.54
N SER A 297 -7.78 -21.57 -8.84
CA SER A 297 -8.89 -20.74 -9.30
C SER A 297 -10.19 -21.53 -9.22
N SER A 298 -11.26 -20.93 -8.70
CA SER A 298 -12.59 -21.53 -8.76
C SER A 298 -13.14 -21.64 -10.19
N LYS A 299 -12.51 -20.97 -11.16
CA LYS A 299 -12.92 -20.96 -12.57
C LYS A 299 -12.15 -21.97 -13.43
N SER A 300 -11.03 -22.51 -12.96
CA SER A 300 -10.30 -23.56 -13.69
C SER A 300 -10.95 -24.95 -13.56
N GLN A 301 -12.05 -25.06 -12.80
CA GLN A 301 -12.83 -26.30 -12.65
C GLN A 301 -14.08 -26.37 -13.54
N THR A 302 -14.31 -25.41 -14.45
CA THR A 302 -15.29 -25.61 -15.51
C THR A 302 -14.70 -26.59 -16.52
N PRO A 303 -15.29 -27.78 -16.76
CA PRO A 303 -14.79 -28.68 -17.79
C PRO A 303 -14.80 -27.93 -19.12
N ALA A 304 -13.67 -27.95 -19.81
CA ALA A 304 -13.61 -27.53 -21.20
C ALA A 304 -14.60 -28.40 -21.99
N GLY A 305 -15.70 -27.79 -22.45
CA GLY A 305 -16.65 -28.40 -23.38
C GLY A 305 -17.46 -29.55 -22.77
N GLY A 306 -18.78 -29.41 -22.79
CA GLY A 306 -19.61 -30.60 -22.91
C GLY A 306 -19.28 -31.24 -24.25
N ALA A 307 -18.34 -32.19 -24.26
CA ALA A 307 -18.33 -33.19 -25.32
C ALA A 307 -19.61 -33.99 -25.11
N ASP A 308 -20.57 -33.81 -26.01
CA ASP A 308 -21.75 -34.66 -26.08
C ASP A 308 -21.24 -36.11 -26.20
N PRO A 309 -21.60 -37.03 -25.28
CA PRO A 309 -21.20 -38.43 -25.36
C PRO A 309 -21.51 -39.06 -26.73
N ALA A 310 -22.53 -38.53 -27.44
CA ALA A 310 -22.88 -38.96 -28.78
C ALA A 310 -21.87 -38.56 -29.87
N GLU A 311 -21.11 -37.47 -29.69
CA GLU A 311 -20.07 -37.03 -30.63
C GLU A 311 -18.80 -37.88 -30.52
N ALA A 312 -18.44 -38.27 -29.30
CA ALA A 312 -17.32 -39.20 -29.06
C ALA A 312 -17.60 -40.59 -29.65
N GLU A 313 -18.85 -41.06 -29.58
CA GLU A 313 -19.26 -42.36 -30.13
C GLU A 313 -19.35 -42.35 -31.68
N ARG A 314 -19.75 -41.22 -32.28
CA ARG A 314 -19.72 -41.05 -33.75
C ARG A 314 -18.30 -41.01 -34.30
N ASN A 315 -17.36 -40.36 -33.61
CA ASN A 315 -15.97 -40.30 -34.04
C ASN A 315 -15.27 -41.66 -33.89
N ALA A 316 -15.62 -42.46 -32.88
CA ALA A 316 -15.11 -43.82 -32.73
C ALA A 316 -15.61 -44.76 -33.85
N LYS A 317 -16.91 -44.70 -34.19
CA LYS A 317 -17.49 -45.52 -35.27
C LYS A 317 -17.04 -45.10 -36.67
N GLY A 318 -16.74 -43.81 -36.89
CA GLY A 318 -16.19 -43.30 -38.14
C GLY A 318 -14.76 -43.76 -38.40
N ALA A 319 -13.92 -43.82 -37.37
CA ALA A 319 -12.54 -44.29 -37.47
C ALA A 319 -12.45 -45.82 -37.73
N GLU A 320 -13.39 -46.59 -37.18
CA GLU A 320 -13.45 -48.05 -37.39
C GLU A 320 -13.89 -48.40 -38.83
N TYR A 321 -14.77 -47.58 -39.44
CA TYR A 321 -15.22 -47.76 -40.83
C TYR A 321 -14.11 -47.53 -41.87
N ASP A 322 -13.19 -46.60 -41.63
CA ASP A 322 -12.13 -46.23 -42.58
C ASP A 322 -10.95 -47.24 -42.57
N SER A 323 -10.77 -47.95 -41.45
CA SER A 323 -9.71 -48.97 -41.31
C SER A 323 -9.95 -50.25 -42.12
N ASN A 324 -11.20 -50.52 -42.53
CA ASN A 324 -11.60 -51.73 -43.26
C ASN A 324 -11.59 -51.58 -44.80
N ARG A 325 -11.15 -50.44 -45.34
CA ARG A 325 -11.14 -50.18 -46.79
C ARG A 325 -9.76 -50.21 -47.46
N VAL A 326 -8.70 -50.48 -46.71
CA VAL A 326 -7.34 -50.58 -47.25
C VAL A 326 -6.88 -52.04 -47.18
N VAL A 327 -7.32 -52.83 -48.16
CA VAL A 327 -6.71 -54.10 -48.58
C VAL A 327 -6.61 -54.08 -50.09
#